data_AF-A0A4R9GTT0-F1
#
_entry.id   AF-A0A4R9GTT0-F1
#
_cell.length_a   1.000
_cell.length_b   1.000
_cell.length_c   1.000
_cell.angle_alpha   90.00
_cell.angle_beta   90.00
_cell.angle_gamma   90.00
#
_symmetry.space_group_name_H-M   'P 1'
#
loop_
_entity.id
_entity.type
_entity.pdbx_description
1 polymer ?
#
loop_
_entity_poly.entity_id
_entity_poly.type
_entity_poly.pdbx_seq_one_letter_code
_entity_poly.pdbx_strand_id
1 'polypeptide(L)'
;MLTVVYATSQPGSISDLKRMPETELEAARKNLPPGTEELVDCDEDTILFLHPTFSKSELFPLTDQAILHFQDELIPVITLDRSGNVLMQAFTNRESLALTLESGFGTYYSRSRKSLWKKGDTSGHVQNVKEVLTPSDGKFLVYVVEQSGAACHEGYYSCFFRERKGGSLRVLNVPFLGKE
;
A
#
# COMPACT_ATOMS: atom_id res chain seq x y z
N MET A 1 -12.91 -0.89 9.67
CA MET A 1 -12.76 -1.47 8.31
C MET A 1 -11.28 -1.42 7.99
N LEU A 2 -10.65 -2.58 7.82
CA LEU A 2 -9.22 -2.72 7.56
C LEU A 2 -8.97 -2.84 6.06
N THR A 3 -7.77 -2.47 5.61
CA THR A 3 -7.28 -2.84 4.28
C THR A 3 -6.40 -4.08 4.40
N VAL A 4 -6.63 -5.07 3.56
CA VAL A 4 -5.85 -6.31 3.54
C VAL A 4 -5.25 -6.47 2.15
N VAL A 5 -3.93 -6.52 2.11
CA VAL A 5 -3.13 -6.65 0.90
C VAL A 5 -2.53 -8.05 0.88
N TYR A 6 -2.62 -8.72 -0.27
CA TYR A 6 -2.01 -10.02 -0.49
C TYR A 6 -0.86 -9.83 -1.47
N ALA A 7 0.32 -10.37 -1.17
CA ALA A 7 1.46 -10.33 -2.07
C ALA A 7 2.30 -11.62 -1.96
N THR A 8 3.10 -11.91 -2.99
CA THR A 8 3.88 -13.15 -3.01
C THR A 8 5.01 -13.18 -1.99
N SER A 9 5.59 -12.01 -1.71
CA SER A 9 6.81 -11.81 -0.91
C SER A 9 7.08 -10.32 -0.73
N GLN A 10 8.09 -9.96 0.07
CA GLN A 10 8.56 -8.59 0.26
C GLN A 10 10.09 -8.55 0.06
N PRO A 11 10.59 -8.17 -1.14
CA PRO A 11 9.86 -7.68 -2.31
C PRO A 11 9.08 -8.77 -3.07
N GLY A 12 8.06 -8.41 -3.82
CA GLY A 12 7.23 -9.37 -4.57
C GLY A 12 6.19 -8.72 -5.49
N SER A 13 5.20 -9.52 -5.88
CA SER A 13 4.07 -9.07 -6.71
C SER A 13 2.79 -9.00 -5.89
N ILE A 14 2.00 -7.95 -6.11
CA ILE A 14 0.65 -7.84 -5.55
C ILE A 14 -0.23 -8.95 -6.14
N SER A 15 -1.02 -9.57 -5.27
CA SER A 15 -2.00 -10.60 -5.59
C SER A 15 -3.41 -10.03 -5.59
N ASP A 16 -3.79 -9.34 -4.52
CA ASP A 16 -5.13 -8.81 -4.34
C ASP A 16 -5.13 -7.73 -3.24
N LEU A 17 -6.19 -6.91 -3.20
CA LEU A 17 -6.46 -5.96 -2.13
C LEU A 17 -7.95 -5.96 -1.80
N LYS A 18 -8.25 -6.14 -0.51
CA LYS A 18 -9.63 -6.15 0.00
C LYS A 18 -9.79 -5.21 1.17
N ARG A 19 -11.00 -4.65 1.31
CA ARG A 19 -11.41 -3.96 2.54
C ARG A 19 -12.41 -4.85 3.27
N MET A 20 -12.14 -5.13 4.54
CA MET A 20 -12.97 -6.02 5.33
C MET A 20 -13.03 -5.62 6.82
N PRO A 21 -14.12 -5.91 7.54
CA PRO A 21 -14.19 -5.74 8.99
C PRO A 21 -13.25 -6.73 9.69
N GLU A 22 -12.91 -6.45 10.94
CA GLU A 22 -12.02 -7.29 11.74
C GLU A 22 -12.54 -8.73 11.89
N THR A 23 -13.86 -8.90 12.01
CA THR A 23 -14.50 -10.23 12.07
C THR A 23 -14.24 -11.07 10.82
N GLU A 24 -14.16 -10.45 9.64
CA GLU A 24 -13.83 -11.14 8.39
C GLU A 24 -12.33 -11.39 8.27
N LEU A 25 -11.48 -10.49 8.78
CA LEU A 25 -10.04 -10.72 8.86
C LEU A 25 -9.70 -11.95 9.71
N GLU A 26 -10.35 -12.13 10.87
CA GLU A 26 -10.17 -13.33 11.70
C GLU A 26 -10.59 -14.61 10.98
N ALA A 27 -11.62 -14.54 10.13
CA ALA A 27 -12.02 -15.66 9.29
C ALA A 27 -11.01 -15.90 8.14
N ALA A 28 -10.47 -14.84 7.54
CA ALA A 28 -9.46 -14.94 6.49
C ALA A 28 -8.17 -15.60 7.00
N ARG A 29 -7.69 -15.22 8.20
CA ARG A 29 -6.49 -15.79 8.85
C ARG A 29 -6.54 -17.31 8.96
N LYS A 30 -7.72 -17.88 9.25
CA LYS A 30 -7.92 -19.33 9.39
C LYS A 30 -7.74 -20.10 8.08
N ASN A 31 -7.88 -19.42 6.94
CA ASN A 31 -7.82 -20.02 5.60
C ASN A 31 -6.52 -19.67 4.87
N LEU A 32 -5.57 -18.98 5.52
CA LEU A 32 -4.28 -18.67 4.91
C LEU A 32 -3.42 -19.94 4.78
N PRO A 33 -2.62 -20.04 3.71
CA PRO A 33 -1.61 -21.09 3.60
C PRO A 33 -0.68 -21.13 4.83
N PRO A 34 -0.28 -22.32 5.30
CA PRO A 34 0.69 -22.43 6.39
C PRO A 34 2.00 -21.72 6.04
N GLY A 35 2.49 -20.89 6.96
CA GLY A 35 3.71 -20.11 6.75
C GLY A 35 3.50 -18.73 6.13
N THR A 36 2.25 -18.28 5.92
CA THR A 36 1.96 -16.89 5.58
C THR A 36 2.50 -15.93 6.64
N GLU A 37 3.28 -14.94 6.20
CA GLU A 37 3.74 -13.85 7.05
C GLU A 37 2.67 -12.77 7.10
N GLU A 38 2.45 -12.19 8.28
CA GLU A 38 1.50 -11.10 8.49
C GLU A 38 2.25 -9.83 8.90
N LEU A 39 2.42 -8.92 7.96
CA LEU A 39 2.97 -7.60 8.25
C LEU A 39 1.85 -6.62 8.58
N VAL A 40 2.12 -5.73 9.52
CA VAL A 40 1.19 -4.71 9.99
C VAL A 40 1.84 -3.36 9.74
N ASP A 41 1.08 -2.43 9.16
CA ASP A 41 1.54 -1.06 8.94
C ASP A 41 1.70 -0.28 10.26
N CYS A 42 2.02 1.01 10.19
CA CYS A 42 2.39 1.81 11.36
C CYS A 42 1.22 2.21 12.28
N ASP A 43 0.03 2.38 11.74
CA ASP A 43 -1.20 2.74 12.47
C ASP A 43 -2.19 1.57 12.64
N GLU A 44 -1.78 0.37 12.21
CA GLU A 44 -2.48 -0.90 12.42
C GLU A 44 -3.84 -0.97 11.71
N ASP A 45 -4.01 -0.22 10.62
CA ASP A 45 -5.23 -0.20 9.81
C ASP A 45 -5.09 -0.96 8.48
N THR A 46 -3.85 -1.34 8.12
CA THR A 46 -3.53 -2.18 6.97
C THR A 46 -2.71 -3.41 7.34
N ILE A 47 -3.16 -4.56 6.84
CA ILE A 47 -2.47 -5.85 6.95
C ILE A 47 -1.92 -6.24 5.58
N LEU A 48 -0.67 -6.68 5.53
CA LEU A 48 -0.03 -7.24 4.36
C LEU A 48 0.30 -8.71 4.61
N PHE A 49 -0.43 -9.60 3.95
CA PHE A 49 -0.16 -11.03 3.95
C PHE A 49 0.81 -11.40 2.83
N LEU A 50 1.88 -12.11 3.20
CA LEU A 50 2.88 -12.58 2.26
C LEU A 50 2.88 -14.10 2.18
N HIS A 51 2.71 -14.63 0.97
CA HIS A 51 2.89 -16.07 0.74
C HIS A 51 3.25 -16.37 -0.72
N PRO A 52 4.27 -17.20 -1.00
CA PRO A 52 4.76 -17.43 -2.36
C PRO A 52 3.75 -18.13 -3.29
N THR A 53 2.72 -18.76 -2.73
CA THR A 53 1.66 -19.42 -3.52
C THR A 53 0.49 -18.52 -3.87
N PHE A 54 0.45 -17.27 -3.40
CA PHE A 54 -0.59 -16.34 -3.84
C PHE A 54 -0.44 -16.05 -5.33
N SER A 55 -1.56 -16.05 -6.06
CA SER A 55 -1.56 -15.76 -7.49
C SER A 55 -1.17 -14.31 -7.72
N LYS A 56 -0.28 -14.06 -8.67
CA LYS A 56 0.08 -12.68 -9.04
C LYS A 56 -1.10 -12.02 -9.75
N SER A 57 -1.40 -10.78 -9.36
CA SER A 57 -2.37 -9.96 -10.09
C SER A 57 -1.74 -9.50 -11.40
N GLU A 58 -2.50 -9.55 -12.49
CA GLU A 58 -2.12 -8.86 -13.71
C GLU A 58 -2.42 -7.38 -13.55
N LEU A 59 -1.37 -6.56 -13.55
CA LEU A 59 -1.44 -5.12 -13.41
C LEU A 59 -1.11 -4.47 -14.75
N PHE A 60 -1.93 -3.50 -15.14
CA PHE A 60 -1.81 -2.78 -16.40
C PHE A 60 -1.51 -1.31 -16.13
N PRO A 61 -0.71 -0.63 -16.97
CA PRO A 61 -0.57 0.81 -16.92
C PRO A 61 -1.94 1.48 -16.96
N LEU A 62 -2.15 2.45 -16.08
CA LEU A 62 -3.38 3.24 -16.05
C LEU A 62 -3.47 4.05 -17.34
N THR A 63 -4.60 3.93 -18.04
CA THR A 63 -4.92 4.69 -19.25
C THR A 63 -6.28 5.35 -19.09
N ASP A 64 -6.61 6.29 -19.98
CA ASP A 64 -7.92 6.94 -20.00
C ASP A 64 -9.10 5.99 -20.24
N GLN A 65 -8.83 4.75 -20.69
CA GLN A 65 -9.82 3.72 -20.91
C GLN A 65 -10.09 2.86 -19.67
N ALA A 66 -9.28 2.99 -18.62
CA ALA A 66 -9.44 2.21 -17.40
C ALA A 66 -10.69 2.65 -16.64
N ILE A 67 -11.51 1.67 -16.25
CA ILE A 67 -12.66 1.89 -15.38
C ILE A 67 -12.19 1.70 -13.94
N LEU A 68 -12.19 2.78 -13.16
CA LEU A 68 -11.81 2.76 -11.74
C LEU A 68 -13.06 2.77 -10.85
N HIS A 69 -13.08 1.87 -9.87
CA HIS A 69 -14.18 1.72 -8.93
C HIS A 69 -13.85 2.42 -7.62
N PHE A 70 -14.21 3.71 -7.55
CA PHE A 70 -14.15 4.48 -6.32
C PHE A 70 -15.30 4.09 -5.39
N GLN A 71 -14.99 3.77 -4.14
CA GLN A 71 -15.94 3.56 -3.06
C GLN A 71 -15.92 4.79 -2.16
N ASP A 72 -17.06 5.44 -1.95
CA ASP A 72 -17.17 6.69 -1.18
C ASP A 72 -16.19 7.77 -1.70
N GLU A 73 -16.10 7.93 -3.02
CA GLU A 73 -15.16 8.82 -3.73
C GLU A 73 -13.66 8.49 -3.56
N LEU A 74 -13.34 7.32 -2.99
CA LEU A 74 -11.97 6.90 -2.70
C LEU A 74 -11.63 5.55 -3.34
N ILE A 75 -10.38 5.41 -3.77
CA ILE A 75 -9.82 4.14 -4.21
C ILE A 75 -8.52 3.88 -3.42
N PRO A 76 -8.31 2.65 -2.91
CA PRO A 76 -7.07 2.31 -2.24
C PRO A 76 -5.89 2.29 -3.22
N VAL A 77 -4.73 2.70 -2.74
CA VAL A 77 -3.47 2.73 -3.48
C VAL A 77 -2.40 2.00 -2.68
N ILE A 78 -1.71 1.07 -3.33
CA ILE A 78 -0.50 0.44 -2.81
C ILE A 78 0.71 1.07 -3.47
N THR A 79 1.69 1.46 -2.67
CA THR A 79 2.94 2.03 -3.21
C THR A 79 4.03 0.99 -3.14
N LEU A 80 4.68 0.72 -4.28
CA LEU A 80 5.83 -0.17 -4.40
C LEU A 80 7.07 0.63 -4.77
N ASP A 81 8.24 0.23 -4.28
CA ASP A 81 9.49 0.63 -4.95
C ASP A 81 9.72 -0.16 -6.24
N ARG A 82 10.74 0.23 -7.03
CA ARG A 82 11.10 -0.46 -8.28
C ARG A 82 11.51 -1.92 -8.09
N SER A 83 11.90 -2.33 -6.89
CA SER A 83 12.27 -3.72 -6.58
C SER A 83 11.05 -4.57 -6.22
N GLY A 84 9.88 -3.95 -6.02
CA GLY A 84 8.64 -4.62 -5.62
C GLY A 84 8.44 -4.68 -4.10
N ASN A 85 9.16 -3.87 -3.31
CA ASN A 85 8.85 -3.73 -1.89
C ASN A 85 7.59 -2.89 -1.71
N VAL A 86 6.61 -3.42 -1.01
CA VAL A 86 5.44 -2.68 -0.54
C VAL A 86 5.89 -1.65 0.50
N LEU A 87 5.74 -0.37 0.18
CA LEU A 87 6.18 0.74 1.02
C LEU A 87 5.06 1.19 1.96
N MET A 88 3.85 1.38 1.41
CA MET A 88 2.70 1.87 2.18
C MET A 88 1.38 1.61 1.44
N GLN A 89 0.29 1.70 2.19
CA GLN A 89 -1.07 1.80 1.67
C GLN A 89 -1.63 3.19 1.98
N ALA A 90 -2.41 3.74 1.05
CA ALA A 90 -3.17 4.97 1.25
C ALA A 90 -4.44 4.97 0.41
N PHE A 91 -5.18 6.08 0.41
CA PHE A 91 -6.33 6.30 -0.45
C PHE A 91 -6.04 7.48 -1.37
N THR A 92 -6.61 7.45 -2.57
CA THR A 92 -6.65 8.59 -3.48
C THR A 92 -8.10 8.83 -3.89
N ASN A 93 -8.48 10.10 -4.07
CA ASN A 93 -9.70 10.46 -4.78
C ASN A 93 -9.33 10.85 -6.23
N ARG A 94 -10.32 11.31 -7.01
CA ARG A 94 -10.09 11.73 -8.40
C ARG A 94 -9.08 12.89 -8.50
N GLU A 95 -9.15 13.84 -7.57
CA GLU A 95 -8.29 15.02 -7.56
C GLU A 95 -6.83 14.68 -7.22
N SER A 96 -6.58 13.90 -6.16
CA SER A 96 -5.23 13.47 -5.79
C SER A 96 -4.63 12.53 -6.85
N LEU A 97 -5.44 11.72 -7.53
CA LEU A 97 -4.98 10.93 -8.67
C LEU A 97 -4.56 11.82 -9.84
N ALA A 98 -5.38 12.81 -10.21
CA ALA A 98 -5.06 13.75 -11.27
C ALA A 98 -3.76 14.52 -10.97
N LEU A 99 -3.61 15.04 -9.75
CA LEU A 99 -2.39 15.72 -9.29
C LEU A 99 -1.17 14.79 -9.30
N THR A 100 -1.34 13.51 -8.99
CA THR A 100 -0.26 12.53 -9.09
C THR A 100 0.19 12.34 -10.54
N LEU A 101 -0.77 12.17 -11.46
CA LEU A 101 -0.50 12.00 -12.89
C LEU A 101 0.13 13.25 -13.52
N GLU A 102 -0.31 14.44 -13.10
CA GLU A 102 0.22 15.72 -13.58
C GLU A 102 1.63 16.01 -13.06
N SER A 103 1.83 15.86 -11.74
CA SER A 103 3.09 16.26 -11.10
C SER A 103 4.18 15.18 -11.14
N GLY A 104 3.82 13.91 -11.33
CA GLY A 104 4.72 12.78 -11.17
C GLY A 104 5.12 12.50 -9.73
N PHE A 105 4.40 13.04 -8.74
CA PHE A 105 4.66 12.82 -7.31
C PHE A 105 3.44 12.27 -6.58
N GLY A 106 3.67 11.36 -5.64
CA GLY A 106 2.62 10.71 -4.86
C GLY A 106 1.78 11.73 -4.09
N THR A 107 0.55 11.93 -4.56
CA THR A 107 -0.47 12.76 -3.89
C THR A 107 -1.64 11.86 -3.50
N TYR A 108 -2.09 11.99 -2.27
CA TYR A 108 -3.07 11.11 -1.66
C TYR A 108 -4.18 11.92 -0.99
N TYR A 109 -5.25 11.22 -0.60
CA TYR A 109 -6.34 11.78 0.17
C TYR A 109 -6.36 11.19 1.59
N SER A 110 -6.28 12.05 2.60
CA SER A 110 -6.39 11.65 4.00
C SER A 110 -7.86 11.55 4.39
N ARG A 111 -8.32 10.33 4.71
CA ARG A 111 -9.71 10.09 5.18
C ARG A 111 -10.02 10.81 6.49
N SER A 112 -9.06 10.84 7.41
CA SER A 112 -9.21 11.46 8.74
C SER A 112 -9.19 12.99 8.67
N ARG A 113 -8.28 13.57 7.87
CA ARG A 113 -8.17 15.03 7.69
C ARG A 113 -9.14 15.57 6.64
N LYS A 114 -9.74 14.69 5.83
CA LYS A 114 -10.61 15.02 4.70
C LYS A 114 -9.95 16.01 3.73
N SER A 115 -8.66 15.83 3.49
CA SER A 115 -7.83 16.74 2.69
C SER A 115 -6.82 15.99 1.83
N LEU A 116 -6.39 16.63 0.76
CA LEU A 116 -5.24 16.19 -0.03
C LEU A 116 -3.96 16.33 0.77
N TRP A 117 -2.97 15.50 0.48
CA TRP A 117 -1.60 15.66 0.96
C TRP A 117 -0.64 15.04 -0.05
N LYS A 118 0.47 15.73 -0.31
CA LYS A 118 1.54 15.22 -1.16
C LYS A 118 2.65 14.66 -0.29
N LYS A 119 3.08 13.43 -0.60
CA LYS A 119 4.04 12.70 0.23
C LYS A 119 5.39 13.42 0.22
N GLY A 120 5.87 13.73 1.42
CA GLY A 120 7.15 14.40 1.63
C GLY A 120 7.10 15.92 1.57
N ASP A 121 5.93 16.57 1.47
CA ASP A 121 5.86 18.04 1.48
C ASP A 121 6.46 18.68 2.73
N THR A 122 6.43 17.98 3.88
CA THR A 122 7.01 18.47 5.13
C THR A 122 8.40 17.88 5.43
N SER A 123 8.63 16.58 5.17
CA SER A 123 9.89 15.90 5.50
C SER A 123 10.89 15.84 4.34
N GLY A 124 10.51 16.21 3.12
CA GLY A 124 11.32 15.98 1.92
C GLY A 124 11.39 14.50 1.49
N HIS A 125 10.77 13.56 2.21
CA HIS A 125 10.75 12.14 1.87
C HIS A 125 9.69 11.85 0.80
N VAL A 126 9.97 12.33 -0.42
CA VAL A 126 9.05 12.32 -1.56
C VAL A 126 8.99 10.97 -2.26
N GLN A 127 7.89 10.76 -3.00
CA GLN A 127 7.68 9.62 -3.87
C GLN A 127 7.57 10.10 -5.31
N ASN A 128 8.61 9.86 -6.12
CA ASN A 128 8.58 10.15 -7.55
C ASN A 128 7.93 8.96 -8.28
N VAL A 129 6.69 9.16 -8.72
CA VAL A 129 5.85 8.13 -9.33
C VAL A 129 6.31 7.88 -10.76
N LYS A 130 6.70 6.65 -11.04
CA LYS A 130 7.16 6.21 -12.36
C LYS A 130 6.07 5.55 -13.16
N GLU A 131 5.23 4.78 -12.48
CA GLU A 131 4.11 4.08 -13.09
C GLU A 131 2.92 4.13 -12.14
N VAL A 132 1.73 4.31 -12.72
CA VAL A 132 0.46 4.06 -12.06
C VAL A 132 -0.15 2.85 -12.74
N LEU A 133 -0.39 1.80 -11.99
CA LEU A 133 -0.95 0.54 -12.48
C LEU A 133 -2.30 0.27 -11.82
N THR A 134 -3.11 -0.58 -12.46
CA THR A 134 -4.40 -1.06 -11.94
C THR A 134 -4.65 -2.49 -12.42
N PRO A 135 -5.30 -3.36 -11.61
CA PRO A 135 -5.84 -4.62 -12.12
C PRO A 135 -7.00 -4.37 -13.09
N SER A 136 -7.37 -5.40 -13.84
CA SER A 136 -8.47 -5.35 -14.81
C SER A 136 -9.84 -5.02 -14.20
N ASP A 137 -10.04 -5.29 -12.91
CA ASP A 137 -11.28 -4.98 -12.20
C ASP A 137 -11.29 -3.58 -11.57
N GLY A 138 -10.21 -2.80 -11.71
CA GLY A 138 -10.17 -1.37 -11.35
C GLY A 138 -10.42 -1.03 -9.88
N LYS A 139 -10.27 -1.99 -8.95
CA LYS A 139 -10.63 -1.79 -7.53
C LYS A 139 -9.55 -1.13 -6.67
N PHE A 140 -8.30 -1.11 -7.13
CA PHE A 140 -7.19 -0.47 -6.45
C PHE A 140 -6.16 0.02 -7.46
N LEU A 141 -5.29 0.92 -7.02
CA LEU A 141 -4.15 1.36 -7.82
C LEU A 141 -2.85 0.86 -7.20
N VAL A 142 -1.82 0.77 -8.03
CA VAL A 142 -0.44 0.54 -7.61
C VAL A 142 0.42 1.67 -8.13
N TYR A 143 1.08 2.40 -7.23
CA TYR A 143 2.08 3.40 -7.61
C TYR A 143 3.46 2.75 -7.50
N VAL A 144 4.17 2.64 -8.62
CA VAL A 144 5.58 2.25 -8.63
C VAL A 144 6.42 3.51 -8.55
N VAL A 145 7.26 3.63 -7.52
CA VAL A 145 7.93 4.88 -7.17
C VAL A 145 9.45 4.72 -7.02
N GLU A 146 10.15 5.83 -7.25
CA GLU A 146 11.45 6.08 -6.62
C GLU A 146 11.20 6.81 -5.30
N GLN A 147 11.40 6.09 -4.19
CA GLN A 147 11.24 6.62 -2.85
C GLN A 147 12.52 7.36 -2.42
N SER A 148 12.37 8.61 -1.98
CA SER A 148 13.41 9.36 -1.27
C SER A 148 13.12 9.32 0.24
N GLY A 149 14.11 9.02 1.08
CA GLY A 149 13.92 8.92 2.52
C GLY A 149 12.92 7.83 2.94
N ALA A 150 12.21 8.05 4.07
CA ALA A 150 11.26 7.09 4.62
C ALA A 150 9.88 7.20 3.95
N ALA A 151 9.27 6.06 3.62
CA ALA A 151 7.84 6.03 3.28
C ALA A 151 6.98 6.20 4.54
N CYS A 152 7.42 5.69 5.69
CA CYS A 152 6.69 5.73 6.94
C CYS A 152 7.03 6.98 7.76
N HIS A 153 6.02 7.57 8.42
CA HIS A 153 6.21 8.69 9.36
C HIS A 153 6.96 8.27 10.65
N GLU A 154 7.03 6.98 10.94
CA GLU A 154 7.88 6.45 12.01
C GLU A 154 9.36 6.43 11.61
N GLY A 155 9.69 6.77 10.37
CA GLY A 155 11.06 6.88 9.87
C GLY A 155 11.60 5.60 9.21
N TYR A 156 10.77 4.58 9.03
CA TYR A 156 11.14 3.36 8.31
C TYR A 156 10.93 3.51 6.81
N TYR A 157 11.79 2.85 6.01
CA TYR A 157 11.69 2.85 4.55
C TYR A 157 10.34 2.28 4.06
N SER A 158 9.72 1.36 4.81
CA SER A 158 8.35 0.86 4.60
C SER A 158 7.54 0.99 5.89
N CYS A 159 6.24 1.29 5.77
CA CYS A 159 5.28 1.23 6.88
C CYS A 159 5.15 -0.19 7.44
N PHE A 160 5.41 -1.22 6.64
CA PHE A 160 5.36 -2.63 7.01
C PHE A 160 6.65 -3.09 7.71
N PHE A 161 7.08 -2.35 8.74
CA PHE A 161 8.28 -2.66 9.53
C PHE A 161 8.00 -3.58 10.72
N ARG A 162 6.75 -4.03 10.89
CA ARG A 162 6.33 -4.94 11.97
C ARG A 162 5.68 -6.19 11.40
N GLU A 163 5.96 -7.33 12.01
CA GLU A 163 5.29 -8.61 11.73
C GLU A 163 4.55 -9.09 12.97
N ARG A 164 3.32 -9.57 12.77
CA ARG A 164 2.56 -10.27 13.81
C ARG A 164 3.00 -11.72 13.91
N LYS A 165 3.52 -12.11 15.07
CA LYS A 165 3.92 -13.49 15.38
C LYS A 165 3.53 -13.87 16.81
N GLY A 166 2.77 -14.95 16.95
CA GLY A 166 2.33 -15.47 18.26
C GLY A 166 1.53 -14.45 19.09
N GLY A 167 0.74 -13.60 18.44
CA GLY A 167 -0.05 -12.54 19.10
C GLY A 167 0.72 -11.27 19.45
N SER A 168 2.03 -11.21 19.17
CA SER A 168 2.88 -10.04 19.40
C SER A 168 3.35 -9.41 18.09
N LEU A 169 3.69 -8.11 18.12
CA LEU A 169 4.34 -7.43 17.00
C LEU A 169 5.86 -7.43 17.21
N ARG A 170 6.61 -7.93 16.23
CA ARG A 170 8.07 -7.83 16.20
C ARG A 170 8.52 -6.85 15.13
N VAL A 171 9.51 -6.03 15.43
CA VAL A 171 10.14 -5.14 14.43
C VAL A 171 11.02 -5.98 13.51
N LEU A 172 10.89 -5.75 12.21
CA LEU A 172 11.68 -6.38 11.15
C LEU A 172 12.94 -5.57 10.86
N ASN A 173 13.85 -6.15 10.09
CA ASN A 173 15.03 -5.46 9.57
C ASN A 173 14.68 -4.58 8.36
N VAL A 174 13.78 -3.61 8.56
CA VAL A 174 13.48 -2.55 7.59
C VAL A 174 14.37 -1.36 7.90
N PRO A 175 15.05 -0.74 6.91
CA PRO A 175 15.92 0.41 7.16
C PRO A 175 15.18 1.54 7.88
N PHE A 176 15.77 2.01 8.98
CA PHE A 176 15.36 3.23 9.67
C PHE A 176 16.18 4.41 9.15
N LEU A 177 15.50 5.42 8.62
CA LEU A 177 16.06 6.55 7.90
C LEU A 177 15.83 7.89 8.64
N GLY A 178 15.17 7.85 9.81
CA GLY A 178 14.80 9.05 10.57
C GLY A 178 13.42 9.59 10.21
N LYS A 179 12.84 10.39 11.11
CA LYS A 179 11.50 10.99 10.96
C LYS A 179 11.52 12.34 10.22
N GLU A 180 12.71 12.92 10.03
CA GLU A 180 12.97 14.22 9.42
C GLU A 180 13.59 14.09 8.03
#